data_AF-A0A936DP93-F1
#
_entry.id   AF-A0A936DP93-F1
#
_cell.length_a   1.000
_cell.length_b   1.000
_cell.length_c   1.000
_cell.angle_alpha   90.00
_cell.angle_beta   90.00
_cell.angle_gamma   90.00
#
_symmetry.space_group_name_H-M   'P 1'
#
loop_
_entity.id
_entity.type
_entity.pdbx_description
1 polymer ?
#
loop_
_entity_poly.entity_id
_entity_poly.type
_entity_poly.pdbx_seq_one_letter_code
_entity_poly.pdbx_strand_id
1 'polypeptide(L)'
;MIQRLWTTFQHTGERIENWNLPFHRFLVLFAGLLTIRLVLEFFSNQRLFQFSDVIHIGLWFCFVVLAFMALLQAFSGQTMLRTARLVITCYVFSWSAPLIDLMLFQGNGVRMNYLAIASPEQMAFAYLTIGGPSIMRGATIGIRIEIVCLVLACFAYVFGRTRSVLRAGLAAWLIYTMLFMTGTIPYLLTMLVSSLGLQYRPDDQSTVLLLLSLDLWLLAWCWFRFRRGEATRMDLGPMLPVAGLLLAATVGAVMAARAYPDNRTLDPSTLFWPFLITWIIAAGWYGWRLLEARIHGSVGTAIWILSLGTIGLIEPRLLLGVQLLFSLVWIWRALLAQALPASSFAVLAYPLLVITSTLLGYQLMGGPMIGLDRWSLSGLFGVSAVLTLIHVRRSALPHRQDKARP
;
A
#
# COMPACT_ATOMS: atom_id res chain seq x y z
N MET A 1 41.40 5.21 10.38
CA MET A 1 40.11 5.95 10.47
C MET A 1 38.95 5.17 9.83
N ILE A 2 39.04 4.76 8.56
CA ILE A 2 37.96 4.06 7.82
C ILE A 2 37.46 2.80 8.54
N GLN A 3 38.36 1.94 9.04
CA GLN A 3 37.97 0.74 9.77
C GLN A 3 37.15 1.04 11.03
N ARG A 4 37.45 2.14 11.75
CA ARG A 4 36.68 2.57 12.92
C ARG A 4 35.27 2.99 12.52
N LEU A 5 35.15 3.82 11.48
CA LEU A 5 33.85 4.23 10.94
C LEU A 5 33.00 3.02 10.51
N TRP A 6 33.63 2.06 9.82
CA TRP A 6 32.99 0.81 9.44
C TRP A 6 32.48 0.02 10.63
N THR A 7 33.32 -0.18 11.66
CA THR A 7 32.91 -0.91 12.87
C THR A 7 31.78 -0.19 13.61
N THR A 8 31.82 1.14 13.70
CA THR A 8 30.76 1.93 14.33
C THR A 8 29.44 1.83 13.55
N PHE A 9 29.50 1.88 12.22
CA PHE A 9 28.32 1.70 11.37
C PHE A 9 27.67 0.31 11.58
N GLN A 10 28.45 -0.76 11.53
CA GLN A 10 27.95 -2.13 11.73
C GLN A 10 27.36 -2.31 13.13
N HIS A 11 28.08 -1.84 14.16
CA HIS A 11 27.62 -1.92 15.55
C HIS A 11 26.31 -1.15 15.78
N THR A 12 26.17 0.01 15.15
CA THR A 12 24.95 0.83 15.25
C THR A 12 23.76 0.13 14.59
N GLY A 13 23.95 -0.43 13.38
CA GLY A 13 22.92 -1.22 12.70
C GLY A 13 22.47 -2.43 13.52
N GLU A 14 23.43 -3.17 14.10
CA GLU A 14 23.14 -4.29 15.00
C GLU A 14 22.37 -3.89 16.25
N ARG A 15 22.72 -2.76 16.86
CA ARG A 15 22.02 -2.25 18.04
C ARG A 15 20.56 -1.91 17.72
N ILE A 16 20.30 -1.26 16.58
CA ILE A 16 18.95 -0.87 16.17
C ILE A 16 18.10 -2.10 15.83
N GLU A 17 18.63 -3.06 15.08
CA GLU A 17 17.91 -4.29 14.70
C GLU A 17 17.47 -5.11 15.92
N ASN A 18 18.34 -5.17 16.94
CA ASN A 18 18.14 -5.98 18.14
C ASN A 18 17.42 -5.23 19.27
N TRP A 19 16.92 -4.01 19.03
CA TRP A 19 16.13 -3.32 20.05
C TRP A 19 14.86 -4.11 20.41
N ASN A 20 14.75 -4.48 21.68
CA ASN A 20 13.59 -5.21 22.22
C ASN A 20 12.42 -4.27 22.54
N LEU A 21 12.02 -3.45 21.56
CA LEU A 21 10.84 -2.60 21.65
C LEU A 21 9.70 -3.21 20.84
N PRO A 22 8.44 -3.07 21.31
CA PRO A 22 7.28 -3.54 20.58
C PRO A 22 7.13 -2.76 19.26
N PHE A 23 6.75 -3.46 18.19
CA PHE A 23 6.80 -2.92 16.83
C PHE A 23 5.92 -1.67 16.61
N HIS A 24 4.79 -1.55 17.31
CA HIS A 24 3.90 -0.38 17.19
C HIS A 24 4.60 0.94 17.55
N ARG A 25 5.62 0.93 18.43
CA ARG A 25 6.40 2.13 18.74
C ARG A 25 7.20 2.63 17.54
N PHE A 26 7.67 1.72 16.68
CA PHE A 26 8.32 2.09 15.42
C PHE A 26 7.31 2.69 14.43
N LEU A 27 6.06 2.25 14.42
CA LEU A 27 5.02 2.87 13.58
C LEU A 27 4.72 4.31 14.03
N VAL A 28 4.63 4.55 15.34
CA VAL A 28 4.48 5.91 15.89
C VAL A 28 5.70 6.78 15.57
N LEU A 29 6.91 6.22 15.71
CA LEU A 29 8.14 6.89 15.30
C LEU A 29 8.10 7.27 13.81
N PHE A 30 7.75 6.33 12.93
CA PHE A 30 7.65 6.59 11.49
C PHE A 30 6.67 7.73 11.18
N ALA A 31 5.48 7.71 11.77
CA ALA A 31 4.49 8.78 11.59
C ALA A 31 5.03 10.15 12.05
N GLY A 32 5.73 10.20 13.18
CA GLY A 32 6.39 11.42 13.66
C GLY A 32 7.49 11.90 12.70
N LEU A 33 8.35 10.99 12.25
CA LEU A 33 9.43 11.30 11.31
C LEU A 33 8.91 11.80 9.97
N LEU A 34 7.86 11.16 9.43
CA LEU A 34 7.19 11.55 8.20
C LEU A 34 6.53 12.92 8.33
N THR A 35 5.85 13.19 9.45
CA THR A 35 5.22 14.49 9.70
C THR A 35 6.26 15.62 9.66
N ILE A 36 7.40 15.43 10.33
CA ILE A 36 8.49 16.42 10.31
C ILE A 36 9.05 16.57 8.89
N ARG A 37 9.27 15.47 8.17
CA ARG A 37 9.73 15.51 6.77
C ARG A 37 8.79 16.34 5.90
N LEU A 38 7.49 16.09 5.98
CA LEU A 38 6.49 16.83 5.19
C LEU A 38 6.50 18.32 5.54
N VAL A 39 6.55 18.67 6.82
CA VAL A 39 6.63 20.06 7.28
C VAL A 39 7.86 20.75 6.70
N LEU A 40 9.04 20.14 6.84
CA LEU A 40 10.30 20.69 6.28
C LEU A 40 10.22 20.88 4.76
N GLU A 41 9.58 19.96 4.05
CA GLU A 41 9.40 20.04 2.60
C GLU A 41 8.40 21.13 2.19
N PHE A 42 7.31 21.33 2.93
CA PHE A 42 6.38 22.46 2.71
C PHE A 42 7.09 23.80 2.91
N PHE A 43 7.89 23.93 3.97
CA PHE A 43 8.71 25.12 4.21
C PHE A 43 9.75 25.34 3.12
N SER A 44 10.47 24.29 2.71
CA SER A 44 11.47 24.36 1.64
C SER A 44 10.86 24.71 0.28
N ASN A 45 9.64 24.26 -0.01
CA ASN A 45 8.94 24.52 -1.26
C ASN A 45 8.20 25.87 -1.31
N GLN A 46 8.02 26.54 -0.17
CA GLN A 46 7.15 27.72 -0.03
C GLN A 46 5.72 27.53 -0.59
N ARG A 47 5.21 26.29 -0.57
CA ARG A 47 3.84 25.99 -1.05
C ARG A 47 2.86 25.98 0.12
N LEU A 48 1.63 26.41 -0.14
CA LEU A 48 0.54 26.30 0.84
C LEU A 48 0.23 24.83 1.12
N PHE A 49 -0.16 24.55 2.36
CA PHE A 49 -0.60 23.22 2.76
C PHE A 49 -1.88 22.83 2.00
N GLN A 50 -1.82 21.71 1.30
CA GLN A 50 -2.99 21.07 0.70
C GLN A 50 -3.08 19.62 1.17
N PHE A 51 -4.28 19.17 1.52
CA PHE A 51 -4.49 17.82 2.03
C PHE A 51 -4.15 16.74 0.98
N SER A 52 -4.45 17.01 -0.29
CA SER A 52 -4.05 16.17 -1.43
C SER A 52 -2.54 15.98 -1.50
N ASP A 53 -1.77 17.05 -1.31
CA ASP A 53 -0.30 16.98 -1.29
C ASP A 53 0.21 16.11 -0.13
N VAL A 54 -0.39 16.23 1.05
CA VAL A 54 -0.03 15.41 2.22
C VAL A 54 -0.27 13.93 1.96
N ILE A 55 -1.42 13.57 1.40
CA ILE A 55 -1.74 12.17 1.06
C ILE A 55 -0.75 11.67 0.01
N HIS A 56 -0.62 12.39 -1.09
CA HIS A 56 0.19 11.99 -2.23
C HIS A 56 1.66 11.80 -1.84
N ILE A 57 2.25 12.76 -1.13
CA ILE A 57 3.65 12.71 -0.71
C ILE A 57 3.84 11.73 0.45
N GLY A 58 2.87 11.63 1.36
CA GLY A 58 2.86 10.64 2.42
C GLY A 58 2.90 9.21 1.88
N LEU A 59 2.05 8.90 0.89
CA LEU A 59 2.05 7.61 0.20
C LEU A 59 3.37 7.37 -0.53
N TRP A 60 3.93 8.39 -1.19
CA TRP A 60 5.23 8.25 -1.83
C TRP A 60 6.35 7.86 -0.83
N PHE A 61 6.37 8.46 0.36
CA PHE A 61 7.34 8.07 1.40
C PHE A 61 7.06 6.70 2.00
N CYS A 62 5.79 6.33 2.18
CA CYS A 62 5.40 4.97 2.57
C CYS A 62 5.94 3.95 1.56
N PHE A 63 5.77 4.21 0.26
CA PHE A 63 6.30 3.39 -0.82
C PHE A 63 7.80 3.20 -0.71
N VAL A 64 8.54 4.31 -0.56
CA VAL A 64 10.00 4.26 -0.43
C VAL A 64 10.40 3.41 0.78
N VAL A 65 9.80 3.63 1.95
CA VAL A 65 10.14 2.85 3.16
C VAL A 65 9.83 1.36 2.98
N LEU A 66 8.67 1.01 2.44
CA LEU A 66 8.27 -0.39 2.20
C LEU A 66 9.18 -1.06 1.15
N ALA A 67 9.53 -0.35 0.09
CA ALA A 67 10.43 -0.85 -0.94
C ALA A 67 11.85 -1.07 -0.38
N PHE A 68 12.34 -0.16 0.47
CA PHE A 68 13.61 -0.33 1.18
C PHE A 68 13.59 -1.56 2.08
N MET A 69 12.53 -1.72 2.87
CA MET A 69 12.36 -2.89 3.72
C MET A 69 12.39 -4.18 2.89
N ALA A 70 11.65 -4.25 1.79
CA ALA A 70 11.61 -5.42 0.92
C ALA A 70 12.98 -5.73 0.29
N LEU A 71 13.65 -4.73 -0.31
CA LEU A 71 14.94 -4.90 -0.98
C LEU A 71 16.05 -5.24 0.03
N LEU A 72 16.19 -4.48 1.11
CA LEU A 72 17.22 -4.75 2.11
C LEU A 72 17.01 -6.12 2.77
N GLN A 73 15.76 -6.52 3.04
CA GLN A 73 15.47 -7.84 3.59
C GLN A 73 15.88 -8.97 2.62
N ALA A 74 15.57 -8.81 1.32
CA ALA A 74 15.91 -9.78 0.29
C ALA A 74 17.43 -9.95 0.14
N PHE A 75 18.19 -8.85 0.13
CA PHE A 75 19.63 -8.89 -0.10
C PHE A 75 20.44 -9.21 1.16
N SER A 76 20.05 -8.69 2.34
CA SER A 76 20.77 -8.93 3.61
C SER A 76 20.50 -10.30 4.23
N GLY A 77 19.35 -10.92 3.92
CA GLY A 77 18.91 -12.16 4.55
C GLY A 77 18.42 -12.00 6.00
N GLN A 78 18.34 -10.78 6.52
CA GLN A 78 17.80 -10.53 7.86
C GLN A 78 16.29 -10.80 7.92
N THR A 79 15.77 -10.93 9.13
CA THR A 79 14.32 -11.04 9.33
C THR A 79 13.65 -9.71 8.96
N MET A 80 12.41 -9.78 8.46
CA MET A 80 11.65 -8.58 8.08
C MET A 80 11.49 -7.62 9.27
N LEU A 81 11.30 -8.13 10.48
CA LEU A 81 11.19 -7.31 11.69
C LEU A 81 12.47 -6.51 11.99
N ARG A 82 13.65 -7.16 11.91
CA ARG A 82 14.94 -6.47 12.11
C ARG A 82 15.16 -5.40 11.05
N THR A 83 14.88 -5.74 9.79
CA THR A 83 14.99 -4.81 8.66
C THR A 83 14.06 -3.61 8.83
N ALA A 84 12.80 -3.84 9.24
CA ALA A 84 11.81 -2.80 9.50
C ALA A 84 12.29 -1.81 10.57
N ARG A 85 12.81 -2.32 11.70
CA ARG A 85 13.35 -1.48 12.79
C ARG A 85 14.49 -0.60 12.29
N LEU A 86 15.39 -1.17 11.51
CA LEU A 86 16.51 -0.44 10.92
C LEU A 86 16.03 0.65 9.98
N VAL A 87 15.24 0.31 8.97
CA VAL A 87 14.77 1.27 7.95
C VAL A 87 13.97 2.41 8.58
N ILE A 88 13.03 2.11 9.48
CA ILE A 88 12.21 3.13 10.15
C ILE A 88 13.08 4.05 11.02
N THR A 89 14.04 3.50 11.78
CA THR A 89 14.90 4.33 12.63
C THR A 89 15.82 5.22 11.78
N CYS A 90 16.38 4.67 10.70
CA CYS A 90 17.24 5.41 9.79
C CYS A 90 16.48 6.38 8.87
N TYR A 91 15.14 6.32 8.85
CA TYR A 91 14.31 7.24 8.07
C TYR A 91 14.45 8.70 8.52
N VAL A 92 15.00 8.98 9.71
CA VAL A 92 15.43 10.33 10.12
C VAL A 92 16.39 10.97 9.11
N PHE A 93 17.16 10.18 8.36
CA PHE A 93 18.04 10.67 7.31
C PHE A 93 17.28 11.33 6.16
N SER A 94 16.00 11.00 5.97
CA SER A 94 15.13 11.73 5.04
C SER A 94 15.00 13.21 5.39
N TRP A 95 15.34 13.66 6.60
CA TRP A 95 15.31 15.11 6.86
C TRP A 95 16.47 15.84 6.19
N SER A 96 17.50 15.11 5.76
CA SER A 96 18.72 15.71 5.21
C SER A 96 18.46 16.53 3.96
N ALA A 97 17.66 16.04 3.00
CA ALA A 97 17.41 16.79 1.77
C ALA A 97 16.80 18.19 2.01
N PRO A 98 15.64 18.34 2.71
CA PRO A 98 15.06 19.66 2.90
C PRO A 98 15.91 20.55 3.82
N LEU A 99 16.63 19.97 4.80
CA LEU A 99 17.56 20.75 5.62
C LEU A 99 18.73 21.30 4.79
N ILE A 100 19.33 20.47 3.94
CA ILE A 100 20.42 20.89 3.05
C ILE A 100 19.93 21.99 2.11
N ASP A 101 18.75 21.82 1.50
CA ASP A 101 18.21 22.84 0.60
C ASP A 101 17.88 24.15 1.35
N LEU A 102 17.29 24.08 2.55
CA LEU A 102 17.05 25.28 3.37
C LEU A 102 18.36 26.00 3.72
N MET A 103 19.42 25.25 4.05
CA MET A 103 20.75 25.81 4.36
C MET A 103 21.41 26.44 3.13
N LEU A 104 21.39 25.76 1.98
CA LEU A 104 22.06 26.22 0.76
C LEU A 104 21.34 27.40 0.11
N PHE A 105 20.01 27.39 0.13
CA PHE A 105 19.20 28.39 -0.55
C PHE A 105 18.62 29.45 0.39
N GLN A 106 19.00 29.44 1.67
CA GLN A 106 18.60 30.44 2.67
C GLN A 106 17.08 30.65 2.74
N GLY A 107 16.31 29.58 2.51
CA GLY A 107 14.85 29.63 2.49
C GLY A 107 14.22 30.20 1.21
N ASN A 108 14.98 30.48 0.14
CA ASN A 108 14.49 31.05 -1.13
C ASN A 108 13.59 30.12 -1.98
N GLY A 109 13.07 29.03 -1.42
CA GLY A 109 12.13 28.14 -2.09
C GLY A 109 12.80 27.28 -3.16
N VAL A 110 13.02 26.00 -2.90
CA VAL A 110 13.45 25.03 -3.93
C VAL A 110 12.33 24.06 -4.18
N ARG A 111 11.96 23.88 -5.46
CA ARG A 111 10.82 23.02 -5.85
C ARG A 111 11.24 21.55 -5.91
N MET A 112 11.13 20.89 -4.76
CA MET A 112 11.21 19.44 -4.61
C MET A 112 9.96 18.80 -5.24
N ASN A 113 10.09 18.38 -6.50
CA ASN A 113 9.02 17.78 -7.29
C ASN A 113 9.54 16.54 -8.02
N TYR A 114 8.66 15.82 -8.70
CA TYR A 114 9.06 14.78 -9.65
C TYR A 114 10.01 15.30 -10.73
N LEU A 115 10.76 14.37 -11.33
CA LEU A 115 11.64 14.65 -12.44
C LEU A 115 10.81 15.09 -13.65
N ALA A 116 11.12 16.28 -14.17
CA ALA A 116 10.50 16.79 -15.40
C ALA A 116 11.16 16.11 -16.61
N ILE A 117 10.61 14.98 -17.04
CA ILE A 117 11.11 14.19 -18.15
C ILE A 117 10.14 14.30 -19.31
N ALA A 118 10.63 14.73 -20.48
CA ALA A 118 9.83 14.84 -21.70
C ALA A 118 10.13 13.72 -22.72
N SER A 119 11.26 13.04 -22.61
CA SER A 119 11.67 12.00 -23.56
C SER A 119 12.48 10.86 -22.91
N PRO A 120 12.57 9.68 -23.56
CA PRO A 120 13.40 8.57 -23.08
C PRO A 120 14.88 8.92 -22.94
N GLU A 121 15.42 9.78 -23.81
CA GLU A 121 16.82 10.23 -23.75
C GLU A 121 17.05 11.10 -22.52
N GLN A 122 16.11 11.98 -22.19
CA GLN A 122 16.16 12.78 -20.96
C GLN A 122 16.04 11.89 -19.71
N MET A 123 15.23 10.83 -19.76
CA MET A 123 15.14 9.84 -18.68
C MET A 123 16.48 9.14 -18.46
N ALA A 124 17.11 8.65 -19.53
CA ALA A 124 18.42 7.99 -19.45
C ALA A 124 19.51 8.95 -18.94
N PHE A 125 19.52 10.20 -19.43
CA PHE A 125 20.45 11.22 -18.96
C PHE A 125 20.21 11.55 -17.47
N ALA A 126 18.96 11.70 -17.05
CA ALA A 126 18.61 11.92 -15.65
C ALA A 126 19.01 10.73 -14.76
N TYR A 127 18.90 9.49 -15.26
CA TYR A 127 19.33 8.30 -14.55
C TYR A 127 20.85 8.27 -14.35
N LEU A 128 21.64 8.73 -15.33
CA LEU A 128 23.10 8.75 -15.20
C LEU A 128 23.63 9.93 -14.37
N THR A 129 22.85 11.02 -14.29
CA THR A 129 23.25 12.27 -13.59
C THR A 129 22.57 12.48 -12.24
N ILE A 130 21.90 11.46 -11.70
CA ILE A 130 21.18 11.50 -10.41
C ILE A 130 20.16 12.66 -10.43
N GLY A 131 19.23 12.60 -11.39
CA GLY A 131 18.09 13.52 -11.49
C GLY A 131 18.24 14.68 -12.47
N GLY A 132 19.17 14.60 -13.42
CA GLY A 132 19.20 15.47 -14.60
C GLY A 132 19.98 16.79 -14.43
N PRO A 133 19.84 17.72 -15.38
CA PRO A 133 20.62 18.96 -15.38
C PRO A 133 20.06 20.03 -14.42
N SER A 134 18.80 19.93 -14.03
CA SER A 134 18.14 20.92 -13.19
C SER A 134 18.46 20.72 -11.71
N ILE A 135 19.11 21.72 -11.11
CA ILE A 135 19.53 21.72 -9.70
C ILE A 135 18.42 22.29 -8.78
N MET A 136 17.55 23.15 -9.34
CA MET A 136 16.51 23.87 -8.58
C MET A 136 15.10 23.25 -8.66
N ARG A 137 14.91 22.30 -9.58
CA ARG A 137 13.63 21.65 -9.85
C ARG A 137 13.85 20.17 -10.09
N GLY A 138 13.01 19.33 -9.49
CA GLY A 138 13.16 17.87 -9.56
C GLY A 138 14.00 17.37 -8.39
N ALA A 139 15.05 16.59 -8.68
CA ALA A 139 16.05 16.18 -7.70
C ALA A 139 17.00 17.36 -7.38
N THR A 140 16.67 18.07 -6.31
CA THR A 140 17.45 19.17 -5.76
C THR A 140 18.83 18.72 -5.24
N ILE A 141 19.71 19.66 -4.89
CA ILE A 141 21.04 19.32 -4.34
C ILE A 141 20.88 18.45 -3.08
N GLY A 142 19.99 18.83 -2.17
CA GLY A 142 19.68 18.06 -0.97
C GLY A 142 19.25 16.63 -1.30
N ILE A 143 18.33 16.45 -2.25
CA ILE A 143 17.87 15.12 -2.68
C ILE A 143 19.02 14.30 -3.29
N ARG A 144 19.88 14.91 -4.12
CA ARG A 144 21.02 14.19 -4.73
C ARG A 144 22.00 13.69 -3.69
N ILE A 145 22.36 14.53 -2.72
CA ILE A 145 23.25 14.17 -1.61
C ILE A 145 22.61 13.07 -0.77
N GLU A 146 21.31 13.19 -0.47
CA GLU A 146 20.54 12.19 0.26
C GLU A 146 20.59 10.83 -0.45
N ILE A 147 20.28 10.79 -1.75
CA ILE A 147 20.31 9.56 -2.57
C ILE A 147 21.70 8.92 -2.54
N VAL A 148 22.77 9.69 -2.77
CA VAL A 148 24.14 9.16 -2.78
C VAL A 148 24.51 8.57 -1.42
N CYS A 149 24.30 9.32 -0.34
CA CYS A 149 24.59 8.85 1.01
C CYS A 149 23.84 7.58 1.35
N LEU A 150 22.57 7.51 0.98
CA LEU A 150 21.71 6.39 1.30
C LEU A 150 22.01 5.15 0.44
N VAL A 151 22.34 5.30 -0.85
CA VAL A 151 22.84 4.19 -1.69
C VAL A 151 24.14 3.61 -1.13
N LEU A 152 25.08 4.47 -0.70
CA LEU A 152 26.32 4.04 -0.06
C LEU A 152 26.07 3.34 1.29
N ALA A 153 25.14 3.87 2.11
CA ALA A 153 24.75 3.25 3.37
C ALA A 153 24.12 1.86 3.15
N CYS A 154 23.27 1.70 2.13
CA CYS A 154 22.69 0.41 1.78
C CYS A 154 23.73 -0.60 1.27
N PHE A 155 24.69 -0.15 0.45
CA PHE A 155 25.83 -0.98 0.05
C PHE A 155 26.62 -1.46 1.28
N ALA A 156 27.00 -0.52 2.15
CA ALA A 156 27.73 -0.82 3.39
C ALA A 156 26.97 -1.79 4.29
N TYR A 157 25.66 -1.60 4.43
CA TYR A 157 24.82 -2.48 5.22
C TYR A 157 24.79 -3.92 4.68
N VAL A 158 24.46 -4.09 3.39
CA VAL A 158 24.36 -5.42 2.77
C VAL A 158 25.72 -6.12 2.71
N PHE A 159 26.79 -5.37 2.43
CA PHE A 159 28.15 -5.92 2.45
C PHE A 159 28.54 -6.38 3.86
N GLY A 160 28.21 -5.63 4.89
CA GLY A 160 28.46 -6.02 6.28
C GLY A 160 27.77 -7.33 6.68
N ARG A 161 26.53 -7.52 6.23
CA ARG A 161 25.73 -8.72 6.54
C ARG A 161 26.10 -9.95 5.73
N THR A 162 26.48 -9.78 4.46
CA THR A 162 26.66 -10.92 3.54
C THR A 162 28.12 -11.18 3.18
N ARG A 163 29.02 -10.22 3.43
CA ARG A 163 30.41 -10.19 2.96
C ARG A 163 30.55 -10.37 1.43
N SER A 164 29.49 -10.16 0.67
CA SER A 164 29.46 -10.31 -0.79
C SER A 164 29.36 -8.95 -1.47
N VAL A 165 30.43 -8.55 -2.17
CA VAL A 165 30.48 -7.29 -2.93
C VAL A 165 29.43 -7.27 -4.03
N LEU A 166 29.23 -8.39 -4.74
CA LEU A 166 28.23 -8.49 -5.80
C LEU A 166 26.81 -8.28 -5.27
N ARG A 167 26.44 -8.95 -4.17
CA ARG A 167 25.11 -8.79 -3.56
C ARG A 167 24.90 -7.36 -3.05
N ALA A 168 25.92 -6.75 -2.46
CA ALA A 168 25.86 -5.37 -2.00
C ALA A 168 25.72 -4.37 -3.17
N GLY A 169 26.49 -4.57 -4.25
CA GLY A 169 26.43 -3.76 -5.46
C GLY A 169 25.07 -3.84 -6.14
N LEU A 170 24.53 -5.05 -6.31
CA LEU A 170 23.19 -5.25 -6.85
C LEU A 170 22.10 -4.62 -5.98
N ALA A 171 22.19 -4.74 -4.65
CA ALA A 171 21.24 -4.10 -3.75
C ALA A 171 21.27 -2.57 -3.87
N ALA A 172 22.47 -1.98 -3.88
CA ALA A 172 22.66 -0.54 -4.03
C ALA A 172 22.14 -0.03 -5.38
N TRP A 173 22.43 -0.75 -6.46
CA TRP A 173 21.94 -0.42 -7.80
C TRP A 173 20.41 -0.52 -7.92
N LEU A 174 19.79 -1.55 -7.35
CA LEU A 174 18.33 -1.69 -7.35
C LEU A 174 17.64 -0.64 -6.48
N ILE A 175 18.23 -0.27 -5.35
CA ILE A 175 17.72 0.83 -4.51
C ILE A 175 17.80 2.16 -5.26
N TYR A 176 18.94 2.45 -5.89
CA TYR A 176 19.10 3.62 -6.74
C TYR A 176 18.05 3.64 -7.86
N THR A 177 17.90 2.52 -8.56
CA THR A 177 16.93 2.39 -9.64
C THR A 177 15.50 2.57 -9.15
N MET A 178 15.15 1.99 -8.01
CA MET A 178 13.83 2.16 -7.41
C MET A 178 13.55 3.63 -7.09
N LEU A 179 14.47 4.33 -6.43
CA LEU A 179 14.33 5.77 -6.13
C LEU A 179 14.22 6.63 -7.39
N PHE A 180 15.01 6.32 -8.42
CA PHE A 180 14.92 7.02 -9.69
C PHE A 180 13.55 6.80 -10.34
N MET A 181 13.12 5.54 -10.43
CA MET A 181 11.84 5.17 -11.06
C MET A 181 10.66 5.85 -10.37
N THR A 182 10.67 5.99 -9.03
CA THR A 182 9.62 6.75 -8.34
C THR A 182 9.63 8.22 -8.68
N GLY A 183 10.82 8.83 -8.86
CA GLY A 183 10.97 10.20 -9.36
C GLY A 183 10.42 10.40 -10.78
N THR A 184 10.30 9.31 -11.56
CA THR A 184 9.79 9.31 -12.94
C THR A 184 8.31 8.88 -13.08
N ILE A 185 7.60 8.64 -11.97
CA ILE A 185 6.21 8.15 -11.98
C ILE A 185 5.30 8.95 -12.93
N PRO A 186 5.28 10.30 -12.91
CA PRO A 186 4.39 11.05 -13.80
C PRO A 186 4.65 10.79 -15.29
N TYR A 187 5.92 10.63 -15.67
CA TYR A 187 6.31 10.31 -17.05
C TYR A 187 5.84 8.90 -17.45
N LEU A 188 6.11 7.91 -16.59
CA LEU A 188 5.68 6.52 -16.82
C LEU A 188 4.16 6.41 -16.89
N LEU A 189 3.46 7.14 -16.05
CA LEU A 189 2.00 7.19 -16.03
C LEU A 189 1.46 7.85 -17.30
N THR A 190 2.05 8.95 -17.74
CA THR A 190 1.67 9.61 -19.00
C THR A 190 1.87 8.69 -20.19
N MET A 191 2.98 7.93 -20.23
CA MET A 191 3.24 6.94 -21.28
C MET A 191 2.18 5.82 -21.27
N LEU A 192 1.82 5.31 -20.10
CA LEU A 192 0.76 4.29 -19.96
C LEU A 192 -0.60 4.84 -20.42
N VAL A 193 -0.98 6.03 -19.94
CA VAL A 193 -2.24 6.71 -20.24
C VAL A 193 -2.39 6.98 -21.74
N SER A 194 -1.35 7.52 -22.37
CA SER A 194 -1.35 7.79 -23.81
C SER A 194 -1.40 6.50 -24.64
N SER A 195 -0.69 5.44 -24.23
CA SER A 195 -0.74 4.14 -24.92
C SER A 195 -2.13 3.49 -24.90
N LEU A 196 -2.95 3.83 -23.90
CA LEU A 196 -4.32 3.35 -23.74
C LEU A 196 -5.38 4.31 -24.30
N GLY A 197 -4.96 5.46 -24.87
CA GLY A 197 -5.87 6.48 -25.40
C GLY A 197 -6.71 7.18 -24.32
N LEU A 198 -6.25 7.20 -23.06
CA LEU A 198 -6.93 7.84 -21.95
C LEU A 198 -6.55 9.33 -21.84
N GLN A 199 -7.42 10.14 -21.24
CA GLN A 199 -7.18 11.57 -21.03
C GLN A 199 -7.28 11.93 -19.54
N TYR A 200 -6.33 12.74 -19.07
CA TYR A 200 -6.35 13.26 -17.70
C TYR A 200 -7.51 14.23 -17.49
N ARG A 201 -8.02 14.26 -16.27
CA ARG A 201 -9.10 15.14 -15.84
C ARG A 201 -8.65 16.07 -14.72
N PRO A 202 -9.37 17.18 -14.47
CA PRO A 202 -9.07 18.07 -13.35
C PRO A 202 -9.09 17.37 -11.99
N ASP A 203 -9.87 16.30 -11.84
CA ASP A 203 -10.05 15.50 -10.63
C ASP A 203 -9.26 14.18 -10.64
N ASP A 204 -8.26 14.03 -11.52
CA ASP A 204 -7.50 12.78 -11.64
C ASP A 204 -6.74 12.41 -10.35
N GLN A 205 -6.95 11.19 -9.89
CA GLN A 205 -6.32 10.60 -8.70
C GLN A 205 -5.31 9.50 -9.06
N SER A 206 -4.99 9.33 -10.34
CA SER A 206 -4.27 8.15 -10.84
C SER A 206 -2.91 7.95 -10.17
N THR A 207 -2.18 9.02 -9.88
CA THR A 207 -0.89 8.94 -9.18
C THR A 207 -1.05 8.48 -7.73
N VAL A 208 -2.06 9.00 -7.02
CA VAL A 208 -2.39 8.61 -5.64
C VAL A 208 -2.81 7.15 -5.58
N LEU A 209 -3.69 6.72 -6.49
CA LEU A 209 -4.18 5.34 -6.55
C LEU A 209 -3.08 4.35 -6.97
N LEU A 210 -2.18 4.75 -7.87
CA LEU A 210 -0.99 3.98 -8.22
C LEU A 210 -0.11 3.76 -6.98
N LEU A 211 0.25 4.84 -6.28
CA LEU A 211 1.10 4.75 -5.08
C LEU A 211 0.44 3.89 -4.00
N LEU A 212 -0.85 4.09 -3.73
CA LEU A 212 -1.59 3.27 -2.79
C LEU A 212 -1.57 1.78 -3.19
N SER A 213 -1.78 1.48 -4.46
CA SER A 213 -1.77 0.10 -4.97
C SER A 213 -0.40 -0.55 -4.77
N LEU A 214 0.67 0.19 -5.03
CA LEU A 214 2.05 -0.26 -4.83
C LEU A 214 2.36 -0.46 -3.34
N ASP A 215 1.94 0.47 -2.48
CA ASP A 215 2.10 0.37 -1.02
C ASP A 215 1.41 -0.85 -0.45
N LEU A 216 0.16 -1.08 -0.84
CA LEU A 216 -0.58 -2.26 -0.42
C LEU A 216 0.15 -3.52 -0.86
N TRP A 217 0.56 -3.61 -2.14
CA TRP A 217 1.32 -4.75 -2.65
C TRP A 217 2.62 -5.01 -1.86
N LEU A 218 3.42 -3.98 -1.62
CA LEU A 218 4.65 -4.09 -0.83
C LEU A 218 4.36 -4.46 0.63
N LEU A 219 3.27 -3.96 1.20
CA LEU A 219 2.83 -4.31 2.54
C LEU A 219 2.42 -5.79 2.64
N ALA A 220 1.68 -6.35 1.66
CA ALA A 220 1.44 -7.80 1.59
C ALA A 220 2.76 -8.55 1.56
N TRP A 221 3.67 -8.13 0.69
CA TRP A 221 4.94 -8.79 0.55
C TRP A 221 5.71 -8.78 1.87
N CYS A 222 5.81 -7.62 2.53
CA CYS A 222 6.47 -7.50 3.82
C CYS A 222 5.80 -8.36 4.90
N TRP A 223 4.47 -8.37 4.94
CA TRP A 223 3.68 -9.19 5.85
C TRP A 223 3.90 -10.69 5.63
N PHE A 224 3.85 -11.13 4.36
CA PHE A 224 4.11 -12.51 3.97
C PHE A 224 5.50 -12.95 4.39
N ARG A 225 6.51 -12.10 4.18
CA ARG A 225 7.90 -12.35 4.60
C ARG A 225 8.05 -12.38 6.12
N PHE A 226 7.33 -11.53 6.84
CA PHE A 226 7.29 -11.54 8.30
C PHE A 226 6.68 -12.85 8.84
N ARG A 227 5.65 -13.38 8.17
CA ARG A 227 4.95 -14.61 8.55
C ARG A 227 5.40 -15.87 7.81
N ARG A 228 6.57 -15.90 7.18
CA ARG A 228 6.98 -17.03 6.30
C ARG A 228 6.86 -18.41 6.97
N GLY A 229 7.04 -18.51 8.29
CA GLY A 229 6.87 -19.76 9.05
C GLY A 229 5.41 -20.20 9.27
N GLU A 230 4.46 -19.27 9.24
CA GLU A 230 3.01 -19.55 9.32
C GLU A 230 2.38 -19.65 7.92
N ALA A 231 2.95 -18.96 6.92
CA ALA A 231 2.36 -18.81 5.60
C ALA A 231 2.30 -20.12 4.80
N THR A 232 3.21 -21.08 5.05
CA THR A 232 3.14 -22.42 4.43
C THR A 232 1.95 -23.24 4.91
N ARG A 233 1.26 -22.80 5.97
CA ARG A 233 0.03 -23.39 6.49
C ARG A 233 -1.23 -22.60 6.11
N MET A 234 -1.10 -21.56 5.28
CA MET A 234 -2.29 -20.93 4.71
C MET A 234 -2.95 -21.94 3.78
N ASP A 235 -3.98 -22.60 4.31
CA ASP A 235 -4.95 -23.35 3.51
C ASP A 235 -5.36 -22.48 2.31
N LEU A 236 -5.45 -23.07 1.11
CA LEU A 236 -5.92 -22.40 -0.11
C LEU A 236 -7.45 -22.36 -0.19
N GLY A 237 -8.15 -23.08 0.70
CA GLY A 237 -9.59 -22.97 0.94
C GLY A 237 -10.17 -21.53 1.03
N PRO A 238 -9.45 -20.51 1.52
CA PRO A 238 -9.89 -19.11 1.57
C PRO A 238 -9.80 -18.34 0.23
N MET A 239 -9.22 -18.89 -0.84
CA MET A 239 -9.16 -18.18 -2.13
C MET A 239 -10.50 -18.17 -2.88
N LEU A 240 -11.35 -19.18 -2.66
CA LEU A 240 -12.65 -19.27 -3.33
C LEU A 240 -13.61 -18.14 -2.92
N PRO A 241 -13.76 -17.79 -1.62
CA PRO A 241 -14.52 -16.61 -1.21
C PRO A 241 -13.99 -15.30 -1.79
N VAL A 242 -12.67 -15.11 -1.83
CA VAL A 242 -12.04 -13.93 -2.46
C VAL A 242 -12.38 -13.85 -3.95
N ALA A 243 -12.26 -14.97 -4.67
CA ALA A 243 -12.67 -15.05 -6.07
C ALA A 243 -14.17 -14.75 -6.27
N GLY A 244 -15.03 -15.23 -5.37
CA GLY A 244 -16.47 -14.92 -5.39
C GLY A 244 -16.77 -13.44 -5.18
N LEU A 245 -16.06 -12.79 -4.26
CA LEU A 245 -16.19 -11.34 -4.01
C LEU A 245 -15.65 -10.52 -5.19
N LEU A 246 -14.56 -10.94 -5.83
CA LEU A 246 -14.05 -10.33 -7.06
C LEU A 246 -15.04 -10.45 -8.22
N LEU A 247 -15.65 -11.63 -8.37
CA LEU A 247 -16.71 -11.84 -9.35
C LEU A 247 -17.90 -10.90 -9.07
N ALA A 248 -18.29 -10.76 -7.80
CA ALA A 248 -19.36 -9.84 -7.40
C ALA A 248 -19.04 -8.38 -7.75
N ALA A 249 -17.82 -7.91 -7.49
CA ALA A 249 -17.38 -6.59 -7.91
C ALA A 249 -17.42 -6.43 -9.44
N THR A 250 -16.98 -7.46 -10.18
CA THR A 250 -17.05 -7.46 -11.66
C THR A 250 -18.50 -7.37 -12.15
N VAL A 251 -19.42 -8.09 -11.52
CA VAL A 251 -20.86 -8.02 -11.83
C VAL A 251 -21.39 -6.60 -11.60
N GLY A 252 -21.05 -5.98 -10.47
CA GLY A 252 -21.43 -4.60 -10.17
C GLY A 252 -20.92 -3.61 -11.20
N ALA A 253 -19.65 -3.75 -11.59
CA ALA A 253 -19.04 -2.97 -12.66
C ALA A 253 -19.80 -3.13 -13.99
N VAL A 254 -20.12 -4.37 -14.40
CA VAL A 254 -20.90 -4.64 -15.62
C VAL A 254 -22.30 -4.04 -15.54
N MET A 255 -22.94 -4.06 -14.38
CA MET A 255 -24.27 -3.48 -14.17
C MET A 255 -24.25 -1.96 -14.33
N ALA A 256 -23.32 -1.26 -13.68
CA ALA A 256 -23.14 0.18 -13.88
C ALA A 256 -22.86 0.51 -15.34
N ALA A 257 -21.99 -0.29 -15.96
CA ALA A 257 -21.58 -0.16 -17.34
C ALA A 257 -22.74 -0.34 -18.35
N ARG A 258 -23.80 -1.08 -17.98
CA ARG A 258 -25.03 -1.24 -18.79
C ARG A 258 -26.08 -0.17 -18.49
N ALA A 259 -26.25 0.18 -17.21
CA ALA A 259 -27.27 1.13 -16.79
C ALA A 259 -26.89 2.59 -17.11
N TYR A 260 -25.58 2.89 -17.16
CA TYR A 260 -25.07 4.24 -17.40
C TYR A 260 -23.96 4.19 -18.47
N PRO A 261 -24.30 3.87 -19.73
CA PRO A 261 -23.31 3.76 -20.81
C PRO A 261 -22.55 5.08 -21.02
N ASP A 262 -23.22 6.22 -20.85
CA ASP A 262 -22.66 7.56 -21.05
C ASP A 262 -21.81 8.05 -19.86
N ASN A 263 -21.96 7.46 -18.67
CA ASN A 263 -21.12 7.77 -17.52
C ASN A 263 -19.75 7.07 -17.60
N ARG A 264 -19.55 6.17 -18.58
CA ARG A 264 -18.26 5.52 -18.78
C ARG A 264 -17.26 6.53 -19.27
N THR A 265 -16.52 7.04 -18.33
CA THR A 265 -15.42 7.93 -18.61
C THR A 265 -14.18 7.26 -18.10
N LEU A 266 -13.53 6.54 -19.01
CA LEU A 266 -12.26 5.90 -18.73
C LEU A 266 -11.23 7.02 -18.59
N ASP A 267 -10.81 7.24 -17.35
CA ASP A 267 -9.70 8.11 -17.01
C ASP A 267 -8.54 7.27 -16.45
N PRO A 268 -7.34 7.84 -16.28
CA PRO A 268 -6.20 7.14 -15.72
C PRO A 268 -6.45 6.53 -14.33
N SER A 269 -7.34 7.12 -13.54
CA SER A 269 -7.69 6.62 -12.20
C SER A 269 -8.41 5.27 -12.29
N THR A 270 -9.20 5.05 -13.34
CA THR A 270 -9.91 3.78 -13.55
C THR A 270 -9.00 2.56 -13.68
N LEU A 271 -7.73 2.73 -14.07
CA LEU A 271 -6.75 1.65 -14.22
C LEU A 271 -6.38 0.99 -12.90
N PHE A 272 -6.43 1.73 -11.80
CA PHE A 272 -5.92 1.27 -10.51
C PHE A 272 -7.00 0.65 -9.63
N TRP A 273 -8.27 0.91 -9.94
CA TRP A 273 -9.40 0.40 -9.17
C TRP A 273 -9.47 -1.13 -9.08
N PRO A 274 -9.23 -1.93 -10.13
CA PRO A 274 -9.25 -3.38 -10.02
C PRO A 274 -8.26 -3.92 -8.98
N PHE A 275 -7.07 -3.32 -8.88
CA PHE A 275 -6.05 -3.71 -7.91
C PHE A 275 -6.48 -3.36 -6.48
N LEU A 276 -7.04 -2.17 -6.28
CA LEU A 276 -7.53 -1.72 -4.98
C LEU A 276 -8.71 -2.54 -4.49
N ILE A 277 -9.69 -2.84 -5.36
CA ILE A 277 -10.83 -3.72 -5.03
C ILE A 277 -10.31 -5.09 -4.58
N THR A 278 -9.38 -5.67 -5.35
CA THR A 278 -8.78 -6.97 -5.03
C THR A 278 -8.16 -6.94 -3.64
N TRP A 279 -7.45 -5.85 -3.34
CA TRP A 279 -6.86 -5.62 -2.05
C TRP A 279 -7.87 -5.48 -0.92
N ILE A 280 -8.91 -4.67 -1.10
CA ILE A 280 -9.99 -4.46 -0.12
C ILE A 280 -10.65 -5.78 0.24
N ILE A 281 -10.98 -6.58 -0.78
CA ILE A 281 -11.59 -7.88 -0.64
C ILE A 281 -10.66 -8.84 0.10
N ALA A 282 -9.40 -8.92 -0.32
CA ALA A 282 -8.41 -9.83 0.28
C ALA A 282 -8.12 -9.45 1.75
N ALA A 283 -7.89 -8.17 2.02
CA ALA A 283 -7.66 -7.65 3.37
C ALA A 283 -8.89 -7.87 4.25
N GLY A 284 -10.08 -7.63 3.70
CA GLY A 284 -11.31 -7.79 4.45
C GLY A 284 -11.58 -9.25 4.81
N TRP A 285 -11.40 -10.14 3.85
CA TRP A 285 -11.47 -11.57 4.08
C TRP A 285 -10.42 -12.07 5.08
N TYR A 286 -9.18 -11.57 4.99
CA TYR A 286 -8.13 -11.94 5.92
C TYR A 286 -8.43 -11.48 7.35
N GLY A 287 -8.88 -10.23 7.50
CA GLY A 287 -9.26 -9.71 8.81
C GLY A 287 -10.50 -10.42 9.39
N TRP A 288 -11.42 -10.89 8.56
CA TRP A 288 -12.50 -11.80 8.97
C TRP A 288 -11.96 -13.08 9.61
N ARG A 289 -10.99 -13.75 8.96
CA ARG A 289 -10.39 -14.99 9.48
C ARG A 289 -9.67 -14.78 10.81
N LEU A 290 -9.00 -13.64 10.97
CA LEU A 290 -8.36 -13.30 12.25
C LEU A 290 -9.39 -13.12 13.37
N LEU A 291 -10.55 -12.53 13.06
CA LEU A 291 -11.65 -12.41 14.02
C LEU A 291 -12.24 -13.78 14.39
N GLU A 292 -12.47 -14.64 13.38
CA GLU A 292 -13.01 -16.00 13.56
C GLU A 292 -12.11 -16.85 14.46
N ALA A 293 -10.79 -16.75 14.27
CA ALA A 293 -9.83 -17.53 15.04
C ALA A 293 -9.81 -17.15 16.55
N ARG A 294 -10.43 -16.04 16.97
CA ARG A 294 -10.23 -15.41 18.30
C ARG A 294 -8.74 -15.14 18.63
N ILE A 295 -7.86 -15.26 17.63
CA ILE A 295 -6.42 -15.07 17.76
C ILE A 295 -6.14 -13.58 17.60
N HIS A 296 -6.00 -12.93 18.75
CA HIS A 296 -5.54 -11.55 18.97
C HIS A 296 -6.54 -10.41 18.72
N GLY A 297 -6.98 -9.81 19.83
CA GLY A 297 -7.61 -8.51 19.89
C GLY A 297 -6.72 -7.37 19.35
N SER A 298 -7.38 -6.25 19.05
CA SER A 298 -6.85 -4.97 18.57
C SER A 298 -6.18 -4.95 17.17
N VAL A 299 -5.32 -5.90 16.81
CA VAL A 299 -4.50 -5.80 15.58
C VAL A 299 -5.33 -6.01 14.30
N GLY A 300 -6.18 -7.04 14.24
CA GLY A 300 -7.05 -7.26 13.09
C GLY A 300 -8.02 -6.10 12.85
N THR A 301 -8.57 -5.55 13.94
CA THR A 301 -9.43 -4.36 13.92
C THR A 301 -8.67 -3.12 13.47
N ALA A 302 -7.41 -2.94 13.90
CA ALA A 302 -6.58 -1.82 13.50
C ALA A 302 -6.24 -1.85 12.01
N ILE A 303 -5.87 -3.01 11.46
CA ILE A 303 -5.61 -3.17 10.00
C ILE A 303 -6.87 -2.84 9.20
N TRP A 304 -8.04 -3.29 9.68
CA TRP A 304 -9.32 -2.97 9.09
C TRP A 304 -9.63 -1.47 9.12
N ILE A 305 -9.56 -0.83 10.30
CA ILE A 305 -9.83 0.61 10.47
C ILE A 305 -8.86 1.44 9.62
N LEU A 306 -7.58 1.06 9.57
CA LEU A 306 -6.57 1.72 8.73
C LEU A 306 -6.90 1.59 7.25
N SER A 307 -7.26 0.40 6.78
CA SER A 307 -7.61 0.18 5.37
C SER A 307 -8.84 1.00 5.00
N LEU A 308 -9.88 0.96 5.82
CA LEU A 308 -11.15 1.65 5.61
C LEU A 308 -10.99 3.18 5.71
N GLY A 309 -10.23 3.66 6.69
CA GLY A 309 -9.89 5.07 6.81
C GLY A 309 -9.08 5.57 5.62
N THR A 310 -8.08 4.81 5.16
CA THR A 310 -7.25 5.20 4.01
C THR A 310 -8.07 5.29 2.73
N ILE A 311 -8.98 4.33 2.49
CA ILE A 311 -9.85 4.35 1.30
C ILE A 311 -10.86 5.50 1.37
N GLY A 312 -11.44 5.73 2.54
CA GLY A 312 -12.39 6.82 2.77
C GLY A 312 -11.77 8.22 2.63
N LEU A 313 -10.46 8.35 2.87
CA LEU A 313 -9.71 9.60 2.68
C LEU A 313 -9.32 9.85 1.22
N ILE A 314 -9.26 8.80 0.38
CA ILE A 314 -8.81 8.90 -1.00
C ILE A 314 -9.97 9.10 -1.96
N GLU A 315 -11.11 8.43 -1.74
CA GLU A 315 -12.29 8.58 -2.60
C GLU A 315 -13.59 8.57 -1.77
N PRO A 316 -14.22 9.73 -1.55
CA PRO A 316 -15.45 9.84 -0.78
C PRO A 316 -16.59 8.97 -1.32
N ARG A 317 -16.60 8.66 -2.63
CA ARG A 317 -17.61 7.77 -3.23
C ARG A 317 -17.57 6.36 -2.65
N LEU A 318 -16.39 5.87 -2.25
CA LEU A 318 -16.21 4.56 -1.64
C LEU A 318 -16.50 4.54 -0.14
N LEU A 319 -16.60 5.72 0.49
CA LEU A 319 -16.80 5.86 1.93
C LEU A 319 -18.07 5.14 2.39
N LEU A 320 -19.17 5.18 1.62
CA LEU A 320 -20.40 4.49 2.01
C LEU A 320 -20.22 2.96 1.99
N GLY A 321 -19.65 2.39 0.93
CA GLY A 321 -19.39 0.95 0.85
C GLY A 321 -18.48 0.48 1.98
N VAL A 322 -17.45 1.27 2.28
CA VAL A 322 -16.53 1.08 3.40
C VAL A 322 -17.22 1.19 4.77
N GLN A 323 -18.09 2.19 4.97
CA GLN A 323 -18.86 2.38 6.20
C GLN A 323 -19.86 1.27 6.44
N LEU A 324 -20.51 0.76 5.39
CA LEU A 324 -21.41 -0.40 5.50
C LEU A 324 -20.62 -1.63 5.96
N LEU A 325 -19.52 -1.94 5.29
CA LEU A 325 -18.63 -3.05 5.65
C LEU A 325 -18.14 -2.95 7.11
N PHE A 326 -17.71 -1.76 7.52
CA PHE A 326 -17.27 -1.47 8.88
C PHE A 326 -18.40 -1.69 9.90
N SER A 327 -19.56 -1.09 9.66
CA SER A 327 -20.71 -1.13 10.55
C SER A 327 -21.16 -2.57 10.78
N LEU A 328 -21.11 -3.41 9.75
CA LEU A 328 -21.46 -4.82 9.84
C LEU A 328 -20.49 -5.63 10.69
N VAL A 329 -19.18 -5.44 10.48
CA VAL A 329 -18.13 -6.10 11.28
C VAL A 329 -18.18 -5.62 12.74
N TRP A 330 -18.43 -4.32 12.96
CA TRP A 330 -18.53 -3.72 14.28
C TRP A 330 -19.79 -4.17 15.04
N ILE A 331 -20.97 -4.07 14.41
CA ILE A 331 -22.25 -4.52 14.98
C ILE A 331 -22.13 -5.98 15.44
N TRP A 332 -21.53 -6.82 14.61
CA TRP A 332 -21.31 -8.20 15.02
C TRP A 332 -20.45 -8.33 16.27
N ARG A 333 -19.27 -7.71 16.26
CA ARG A 333 -18.33 -7.82 17.37
C ARG A 333 -18.89 -7.24 18.67
N ALA A 334 -19.60 -6.11 18.57
CA ALA A 334 -20.11 -5.39 19.73
C ALA A 334 -21.41 -6.00 20.28
N LEU A 335 -22.31 -6.48 19.42
CA LEU A 335 -23.67 -6.86 19.82
C LEU A 335 -23.94 -8.36 19.72
N LEU A 336 -23.43 -9.03 18.69
CA LEU A 336 -23.90 -10.38 18.34
C LEU A 336 -22.90 -11.49 18.70
N ALA A 337 -21.61 -11.17 18.80
CA ALA A 337 -20.57 -12.16 19.13
C ALA A 337 -20.74 -12.79 20.53
N GLN A 338 -21.51 -12.15 21.42
CA GLN A 338 -21.87 -12.70 22.72
C GLN A 338 -23.14 -13.57 22.67
N ALA A 339 -24.03 -13.34 21.71
CA ALA A 339 -25.36 -13.94 21.66
C ALA A 339 -25.49 -15.06 20.60
N LEU A 340 -24.65 -15.06 19.57
CA LEU A 340 -24.73 -15.98 18.45
C LEU A 340 -23.42 -16.76 18.26
N PRO A 341 -23.49 -18.06 17.92
CA PRO A 341 -22.31 -18.81 17.54
C PRO A 341 -21.68 -18.22 16.27
N ALA A 342 -20.35 -18.28 16.17
CA ALA A 342 -19.59 -17.68 15.08
C ALA A 342 -20.03 -18.19 13.69
N SER A 343 -20.53 -19.42 13.59
CA SER A 343 -21.08 -20.00 12.36
C SER A 343 -22.30 -19.24 11.83
N SER A 344 -23.18 -18.75 12.71
CA SER A 344 -24.36 -17.97 12.32
C SER A 344 -24.00 -16.61 11.73
N PHE A 345 -22.84 -16.05 12.10
CA PHE A 345 -22.37 -14.80 11.50
C PHE A 345 -21.92 -14.97 10.07
N ALA A 346 -21.20 -16.05 9.77
CA ALA A 346 -20.70 -16.32 8.43
C ALA A 346 -21.84 -16.36 7.41
N VAL A 347 -23.01 -16.86 7.82
CA VAL A 347 -24.26 -16.87 7.03
C VAL A 347 -24.74 -15.46 6.68
N LEU A 348 -24.58 -14.48 7.58
CA LEU A 348 -25.06 -13.11 7.37
C LEU A 348 -23.99 -12.19 6.77
N ALA A 349 -22.74 -12.33 7.18
CA ALA A 349 -21.67 -11.44 6.77
C ALA A 349 -21.23 -11.66 5.33
N TYR A 350 -21.11 -12.91 4.89
CA TYR A 350 -20.69 -13.19 3.52
C TYR A 350 -21.65 -12.59 2.46
N PRO A 351 -22.99 -12.70 2.57
CA PRO A 351 -23.89 -12.03 1.64
C PRO A 351 -23.71 -10.50 1.64
N LEU A 352 -23.44 -9.91 2.81
CA LEU A 352 -23.18 -8.48 2.92
C LEU A 352 -21.82 -8.08 2.30
N LEU A 353 -20.79 -8.90 2.45
CA LEU A 353 -19.51 -8.72 1.75
C LEU A 353 -19.71 -8.78 0.23
N VAL A 354 -20.56 -9.69 -0.27
CA VAL A 354 -20.92 -9.78 -1.69
C VAL A 354 -21.65 -8.53 -2.16
N ILE A 355 -22.67 -8.07 -1.41
CA ILE A 355 -23.40 -6.83 -1.73
C ILE A 355 -22.44 -5.65 -1.76
N THR A 356 -21.59 -5.52 -0.74
CA THR A 356 -20.62 -4.43 -0.67
C THR A 356 -19.62 -4.48 -1.83
N SER A 357 -19.09 -5.66 -2.14
CA SER A 357 -18.16 -5.83 -3.27
C SER A 357 -18.81 -5.46 -4.60
N THR A 358 -20.08 -5.83 -4.79
CA THR A 358 -20.85 -5.47 -5.97
C THR A 358 -21.10 -3.96 -6.04
N LEU A 359 -21.48 -3.31 -4.93
CA LEU A 359 -21.66 -1.87 -4.86
C LEU A 359 -20.35 -1.12 -5.15
N LEU A 360 -19.22 -1.61 -4.62
CA LEU A 360 -17.90 -1.05 -4.92
C LEU A 360 -17.62 -1.10 -6.43
N GLY A 361 -17.80 -2.27 -7.06
CA GLY A 361 -17.63 -2.39 -8.51
C GLY A 361 -18.55 -1.47 -9.32
N TYR A 362 -19.79 -1.31 -8.86
CA TYR A 362 -20.79 -0.44 -9.49
C TYR A 362 -20.40 1.04 -9.43
N GLN A 363 -20.03 1.54 -8.25
CA GLN A 363 -19.61 2.93 -8.06
C GLN A 363 -18.35 3.28 -8.87
N LEU A 364 -17.42 2.34 -8.96
CA LEU A 364 -16.14 2.54 -9.64
C LEU A 364 -16.25 2.68 -11.15
N MET A 365 -17.36 2.20 -11.73
CA MET A 365 -17.69 2.42 -13.14
C MET A 365 -18.63 3.63 -13.35
N GLY A 366 -18.68 4.55 -12.39
CA GLY A 366 -19.46 5.79 -12.50
C GLY A 366 -20.97 5.61 -12.30
N GLY A 367 -21.40 4.45 -11.75
CA GLY A 367 -22.79 4.23 -11.38
C GLY A 367 -23.17 5.13 -10.19
N PRO A 368 -24.17 6.03 -10.32
CA PRO A 368 -24.64 6.82 -9.20
C PRO A 368 -25.31 5.91 -8.17
N MET A 369 -25.14 6.20 -6.87
CA MET A 369 -25.82 5.44 -5.82
C MET A 369 -27.35 5.63 -5.82
N ILE A 370 -27.84 6.65 -6.51
CA ILE A 370 -29.25 6.97 -6.65
C ILE A 370 -29.75 6.35 -7.94
N GLY A 371 -30.83 5.56 -7.89
CA GLY A 371 -31.48 5.03 -9.09
C GLY A 371 -31.08 3.60 -9.49
N LEU A 372 -30.57 2.77 -8.56
CA LEU A 372 -30.49 1.32 -8.80
C LEU A 372 -31.90 0.79 -9.09
N ASP A 373 -32.13 0.32 -10.31
CA ASP A 373 -33.41 -0.23 -10.69
C ASP A 373 -33.71 -1.52 -9.93
N ARG A 374 -35.00 -1.88 -9.84
CA ARG A 374 -35.44 -3.07 -9.08
C ARG A 374 -34.74 -4.35 -9.56
N TRP A 375 -34.40 -4.44 -10.84
CA TRP A 375 -33.70 -5.58 -11.43
C TRP A 375 -32.25 -5.64 -10.99
N SER A 376 -31.54 -4.51 -10.93
CA SER A 376 -30.19 -4.45 -10.39
C SER A 376 -30.15 -4.86 -8.92
N LEU A 377 -31.07 -4.36 -8.10
CA LEU A 377 -31.17 -4.76 -6.69
C LEU A 377 -31.48 -6.26 -6.56
N SER A 378 -32.43 -6.78 -7.35
CA SER A 378 -32.79 -8.20 -7.32
C SER A 378 -31.62 -9.10 -7.75
N GLY A 379 -30.84 -8.67 -8.75
CA GLY A 379 -29.62 -9.37 -9.17
C GLY A 379 -28.54 -9.38 -8.09
N LEU A 380 -28.32 -8.23 -7.43
CA LEU A 380 -27.43 -8.07 -6.28
C LEU A 380 -27.78 -9.06 -5.15
N PHE A 381 -29.04 -9.10 -4.74
CA PHE A 381 -29.50 -10.01 -3.68
C PHE A 381 -29.50 -11.48 -4.12
N GLY A 382 -29.80 -11.76 -5.38
CA GLY A 382 -29.77 -13.12 -5.94
C GLY A 382 -28.36 -13.73 -5.94
N VAL A 383 -27.36 -12.99 -6.44
CA VAL A 383 -25.95 -13.42 -6.44
C VAL A 383 -25.46 -13.63 -5.00
N SER A 384 -25.81 -12.70 -4.11
CA SER A 384 -25.49 -12.76 -2.68
C SER A 384 -26.07 -14.02 -2.01
N ALA A 385 -27.34 -14.35 -2.28
CA ALA A 385 -27.99 -15.54 -1.73
C ALA A 385 -27.35 -16.85 -2.23
N VAL A 386 -27.06 -16.95 -3.54
CA VAL A 386 -26.43 -18.15 -4.12
C VAL A 386 -25.03 -18.38 -3.55
N LEU A 387 -24.20 -17.35 -3.51
CA LEU A 387 -22.83 -17.45 -2.98
C LEU A 387 -22.85 -17.81 -1.48
N THR A 388 -23.81 -17.30 -0.72
CA THR A 388 -24.02 -17.64 0.69
C THR A 388 -24.40 -19.11 0.87
N LEU A 389 -25.36 -19.61 0.10
CA LEU A 389 -25.77 -21.02 0.16
C LEU A 389 -24.60 -21.97 -0.13
N ILE A 390 -23.76 -21.64 -1.11
CA ILE A 390 -22.55 -22.40 -1.42
C ILE A 390 -21.59 -22.41 -0.22
N HIS A 391 -21.37 -21.26 0.41
CA HIS A 391 -20.49 -21.15 1.57
C HIS A 391 -21.02 -21.94 2.76
N VAL A 392 -22.28 -21.76 3.14
CA VAL A 392 -22.93 -22.44 4.27
C VAL A 392 -22.93 -23.96 4.08
N ARG A 393 -23.24 -24.44 2.88
CA ARG A 393 -23.24 -25.89 2.59
C ARG A 393 -21.86 -26.51 2.76
N ARG A 394 -20.79 -25.78 2.42
CA ARG A 394 -19.40 -26.22 2.64
C ARG A 394 -19.04 -26.24 4.11
N SER A 395 -19.38 -25.18 4.85
CA SER A 395 -19.10 -25.08 6.29
C SER A 395 -19.87 -26.10 7.13
N ALA A 396 -21.01 -26.59 6.62
CA ALA A 396 -21.83 -27.62 7.24
C ALA A 396 -21.36 -29.06 6.95
N LEU A 397 -20.44 -29.28 6.00
CA LEU A 397 -19.88 -30.61 5.79
C LEU A 397 -19.03 -30.95 7.02
N PRO A 398 -19.33 -32.05 7.74
CA PRO A 398 -18.56 -32.42 8.91
C PRO A 398 -17.09 -32.50 8.50
N HIS A 399 -16.22 -31.77 9.20
CA HIS A 399 -14.78 -31.93 9.04
C HIS A 399 -14.53 -33.42 9.20
N ARG A 400 -14.22 -34.10 8.09
CA ARG A 400 -13.76 -35.47 8.10
C ARG A 400 -12.53 -35.41 9.00
N GLN A 401 -12.68 -35.80 10.25
CA GLN A 401 -11.55 -36.01 11.13
C GLN A 401 -10.73 -37.04 10.37
N ASP A 402 -9.60 -36.60 9.81
CA ASP A 402 -8.59 -37.50 9.32
C ASP A 402 -8.23 -38.35 10.53
N LYS A 403 -8.86 -39.53 10.61
CA LYS A 403 -8.49 -40.59 11.53
C LYS A 403 -7.01 -40.75 11.30
N ALA A 404 -6.23 -40.40 12.33
CA ALA A 404 -4.78 -40.49 12.34
C ALA A 404 -4.38 -41.78 11.63
N ARG A 405 -3.65 -41.64 10.52
CA ARG A 405 -2.92 -42.80 9.98
C ARG A 405 -1.93 -43.20 11.07
N PRO A 406 -1.98 -44.45 11.56
CA PRO A 406 -1.05 -44.92 12.59
C PRO A 406 0.40 -44.83 12.12
#